data_AF-A0AA37X9Q3-F1
#
_entry.id   AF-A0AA37X9Q3-F1
#
_cell.length_a   1.000
_cell.length_b   1.000
_cell.length_c   1.000
_cell.angle_alpha   90.00
_cell.angle_beta   90.00
_cell.angle_gamma   90.00
#
_symmetry.space_group_name_H-M   'P 1'
#
loop_
_entity.id
_entity.type
_entity.pdbx_description
1 polymer ?
#
loop_
_entity_poly.entity_id
_entity_poly.type
_entity_poly.pdbx_seq_one_letter_code
_entity_poly.pdbx_strand_id
1 'polypeptide(L)'
;MLPPWFTRENKWRAARYGMETILIRNAAGDERLMTDDLAELLETLRPIADRLGCDAELDDVRIILERGASYQRQLRVAQSRDGDARAVVGALAAELRAGTPA
;
A
#
# COMPACT_ATOMS: atom_id res chain seq x y z
N MET A 1 -21.98 -5.13 7.50
CA MET A 1 -21.62 -3.90 6.77
C MET A 1 -20.91 -2.96 7.74
N LEU A 2 -19.81 -2.32 7.34
CA LEU A 2 -19.05 -1.42 8.20
C LEU A 2 -19.83 -0.10 8.38
N PRO A 3 -20.01 0.39 9.63
CA PRO A 3 -20.65 1.67 9.86
C PRO A 3 -19.93 2.85 9.17
N PRO A 4 -20.65 3.88 8.68
CA PRO A 4 -20.04 4.98 7.93
C PRO A 4 -18.94 5.75 8.67
N TRP A 5 -19.01 5.82 10.01
CA TRP A 5 -17.99 6.48 10.82
C TRP A 5 -16.68 5.69 10.86
N PHE A 6 -16.72 4.35 10.94
CA PHE A 6 -15.51 3.51 10.87
C PHE A 6 -14.85 3.60 9.49
N THR A 7 -15.62 3.73 8.41
CA THR A 7 -15.04 4.00 7.07
C THR A 7 -14.26 5.32 7.05
N ARG A 8 -14.83 6.39 7.63
CA ARG A 8 -14.17 7.71 7.72
C ARG A 8 -12.91 7.65 8.59
N GLU A 9 -12.98 6.92 9.69
CA GLU A 9 -11.86 6.73 10.61
C GLU A 9 -10.74 5.93 9.95
N ASN A 10 -11.04 4.78 9.34
CA ASN A 10 -10.07 3.99 8.58
C ASN A 10 -9.40 4.82 7.49
N LYS A 11 -10.16 5.67 6.79
CA LYS A 11 -9.59 6.59 5.78
C LYS A 11 -8.59 7.56 6.40
N TRP A 12 -8.90 8.15 7.56
CA TRP A 12 -7.97 9.02 8.27
C TRP A 12 -6.73 8.27 8.76
N ARG A 13 -6.91 7.09 9.37
CA ARG A 13 -5.81 6.23 9.85
C ARG A 13 -4.89 5.86 8.68
N ALA A 14 -5.45 5.44 7.55
CA ALA A 14 -4.70 5.12 6.33
C ALA A 14 -3.87 6.30 5.83
N ALA A 15 -4.45 7.50 5.79
CA ALA A 15 -3.73 8.70 5.37
C ALA A 15 -2.61 9.09 6.34
N ARG A 16 -2.77 8.82 7.64
CA ARG A 16 -1.82 9.20 8.69
C ARG A 16 -0.69 8.20 8.90
N TYR A 17 -0.99 6.89 8.81
CA TYR A 17 -0.08 5.80 9.19
C TYR A 17 0.37 4.96 7.98
N GLY A 18 -0.26 5.12 6.81
CA GLY A 18 0.15 4.42 5.59
C GLY A 18 0.10 2.90 5.79
N MET A 19 1.23 2.22 5.58
CA MET A 19 1.31 0.74 5.67
C MET A 19 1.20 0.22 7.11
N GLU A 20 1.43 1.05 8.12
CA GLU A 20 1.34 0.69 9.55
C GLU A 20 -0.08 0.88 10.11
N THR A 21 -1.06 1.09 9.24
CA THR A 21 -2.44 1.35 9.63
C THR A 21 -3.08 0.14 10.29
N ILE A 22 -3.71 0.34 11.43
CA ILE A 22 -4.61 -0.64 12.05
C ILE A 22 -6.05 -0.30 11.63
N LEU A 23 -6.65 -1.17 10.81
CA LEU A 23 -8.01 -1.03 10.28
C LEU A 23 -9.05 -1.63 11.22
N ILE A 24 -10.19 -0.97 11.32
CA ILE A 24 -11.42 -1.52 11.90
C ILE A 24 -12.12 -2.36 10.82
N ARG A 25 -12.30 -3.66 11.05
CA ARG A 25 -12.77 -4.63 10.06
C ARG A 25 -14.27 -4.83 10.02
N ASN A 26 -14.96 -4.60 11.14
CA ASN A 26 -16.38 -4.88 11.25
C ASN A 26 -17.11 -3.95 12.23
N ALA A 27 -18.42 -4.15 12.36
CA ALA A 27 -19.26 -3.34 13.24
C ALA A 27 -19.01 -3.58 14.74
N ALA A 28 -18.37 -4.69 15.11
CA ALA A 28 -17.97 -4.98 16.49
C ALA A 28 -16.68 -4.23 16.89
N GLY A 29 -15.98 -3.62 15.93
CA GLY A 29 -14.76 -2.87 16.18
C GLY A 29 -13.49 -3.72 16.13
N ASP A 30 -13.54 -4.94 15.59
CA ASP A 30 -12.34 -5.78 15.49
C ASP A 30 -11.28 -5.10 14.64
N GLU A 31 -10.04 -5.08 15.14
CA GLU A 31 -8.92 -4.37 14.52
C GLU A 31 -7.88 -5.33 13.91
N ARG A 32 -7.22 -4.89 12.84
CA ARG A 32 -6.11 -5.64 12.22
C ARG A 32 -5.15 -4.72 11.48
N LEU A 33 -3.88 -5.11 11.42
CA LEU A 33 -2.89 -4.44 10.57
C LEU A 33 -3.29 -4.53 9.08
N MET A 34 -3.20 -3.40 8.38
CA MET A 34 -3.59 -3.26 6.97
C MET A 34 -2.82 -4.22 6.06
N THR A 35 -1.54 -4.47 6.33
CA THR A 35 -0.74 -5.41 5.53
C THR A 35 -1.27 -6.83 5.60
N ASP A 36 -1.70 -7.27 6.79
CA ASP A 36 -2.23 -8.61 6.99
C ASP A 36 -3.62 -8.76 6.36
N ASP A 37 -4.45 -7.72 6.48
CA ASP A 37 -5.77 -7.69 5.87
C ASP A 37 -5.69 -7.64 4.33
N LEU A 38 -4.75 -6.87 3.79
CA LEU A 38 -4.48 -6.82 2.36
C LEU A 38 -3.97 -8.17 1.82
N ALA A 39 -3.07 -8.85 2.55
CA ALA A 39 -2.59 -10.17 2.13
C ALA A 39 -3.73 -11.20 2.01
N GLU A 40 -4.69 -11.20 2.94
CA GLU A 40 -5.88 -12.06 2.86
C GLU A 40 -6.81 -11.65 1.71
N LEU A 41 -6.96 -10.34 1.47
CA LEU A 41 -7.74 -9.82 0.36
C LEU A 41 -7.16 -10.26 -1.00
N LEU A 42 -5.84 -10.28 -1.15
CA LEU A 42 -5.19 -10.76 -2.38
C LEU A 42 -5.51 -12.23 -2.68
N GLU A 43 -5.45 -13.11 -1.69
CA GLU A 43 -5.85 -14.52 -1.88
C GLU A 43 -7.35 -14.65 -2.21
N THR A 44 -8.20 -13.80 -1.60
CA THR A 44 -9.64 -13.75 -1.91
C THR A 44 -9.91 -13.34 -3.36
N LEU A 45 -9.13 -12.40 -3.90
CA LEU A 45 -9.29 -11.88 -5.25
C LEU A 45 -8.63 -12.77 -6.32
N ARG A 46 -7.73 -13.67 -5.95
CA ARG A 46 -6.94 -14.49 -6.87
C ARG A 46 -7.77 -15.31 -7.88
N PRO A 47 -8.89 -15.97 -7.51
CA PRO A 47 -9.73 -16.66 -8.50
C PRO A 47 -10.42 -15.72 -9.50
N ILE A 48 -10.63 -14.46 -9.12
CA ILE A 48 -11.22 -13.45 -10.01
C ILE A 48 -10.16 -12.94 -10.97
N ALA A 49 -8.95 -12.67 -10.47
CA ALA A 49 -7.83 -12.26 -11.30
C ALA A 49 -7.46 -13.32 -12.34
N ASP A 50 -7.43 -14.61 -11.95
CA ASP A 50 -7.23 -15.73 -12.86
C ASP A 50 -8.26 -15.75 -14.00
N ARG A 51 -9.55 -15.61 -13.66
CA ARG A 51 -10.64 -15.55 -14.65
C ARG A 51 -10.55 -14.36 -15.61
N LEU A 52 -9.97 -13.25 -15.15
CA LEU A 52 -9.79 -12.03 -15.94
C LEU A 52 -8.44 -12.00 -16.67
N GLY A 53 -7.54 -12.94 -16.39
CA GLY A 53 -6.17 -12.96 -16.91
C GLY A 53 -5.30 -11.81 -16.40
N CYS A 54 -5.51 -11.38 -15.15
CA CYS A 54 -4.76 -10.28 -14.52
C CYS A 54 -4.11 -10.69 -13.18
N ASP A 55 -3.66 -11.93 -13.09
CA ASP A 55 -2.96 -12.50 -11.94
C ASP A 55 -1.62 -11.80 -11.68
N ALA A 56 -0.88 -11.49 -12.75
CA ALA A 56 0.40 -10.78 -12.64
C ALA A 56 0.22 -9.37 -12.04
N GLU A 57 -0.78 -8.61 -12.47
CA GLU A 57 -1.08 -7.28 -11.96
C GLU A 57 -1.60 -7.31 -10.51
N LEU A 58 -2.28 -8.39 -10.11
CA LEU A 58 -2.67 -8.57 -8.71
C LEU A 58 -1.44 -8.83 -7.83
N ASP A 59 -0.47 -9.60 -8.32
CA ASP A 59 0.77 -9.90 -7.60
C ASP A 59 1.71 -8.69 -7.47
N ASP A 60 1.59 -7.66 -8.32
CA ASP A 60 2.31 -6.38 -8.15
C ASP A 60 2.02 -5.72 -6.79
N VAL A 61 0.85 -5.97 -6.20
CA VAL A 61 0.52 -5.48 -4.85
C VAL A 61 1.42 -6.13 -3.80
N ARG A 62 1.83 -7.39 -3.97
CA ARG A 62 2.80 -8.04 -3.06
C ARG A 62 4.16 -7.38 -3.13
N ILE A 63 4.58 -6.92 -4.31
CA ILE A 63 5.83 -6.16 -4.47
C ILE A 63 5.81 -4.90 -3.59
N ILE A 64 4.67 -4.22 -3.47
CA ILE A 64 4.51 -3.06 -2.59
C ILE A 64 4.61 -3.46 -1.11
N LEU A 65 4.04 -4.60 -0.72
CA LEU A 65 4.14 -5.14 0.64
C LEU A 65 5.59 -5.49 1.01
N GLU A 66 6.35 -6.07 0.08
CA GLU A 66 7.72 -6.52 0.29
C GLU A 66 8.75 -5.39 0.21
N ARG A 67 8.65 -4.53 -0.81
CA ARG A 67 9.62 -3.43 -1.07
C ARG A 67 9.25 -2.13 -0.36
N GLY A 68 8.08 -2.09 0.27
CA GLY A 68 7.49 -0.92 0.90
C GLY A 68 6.76 -0.02 -0.09
N ALA A 69 5.90 0.85 0.43
CA ALA A 69 5.16 1.84 -0.35
C ALA A 69 6.07 2.95 -0.90
N SER A 70 5.63 3.63 -1.96
CA SER A 70 6.41 4.70 -2.61
C SER A 70 6.83 5.79 -1.61
N TYR A 71 5.95 6.21 -0.69
CA TYR A 71 6.30 7.23 0.30
C TYR A 71 7.46 6.79 1.22
N GLN A 72 7.54 5.49 1.58
CA GLN A 72 8.63 4.98 2.41
C GLN A 72 9.96 5.03 1.66
N ARG A 73 9.95 4.73 0.36
CA ARG A 73 11.15 4.86 -0.51
C ARG A 73 11.55 6.31 -0.71
N GLN A 74 10.58 7.19 -0.93
CA GLN A 74 10.81 8.65 -1.05
C GLN A 74 11.43 9.21 0.24
N LEU A 75 10.94 8.81 1.41
CA LEU A 75 11.52 9.21 2.71
C LEU A 75 12.96 8.71 2.86
N ARG A 76 13.26 7.46 2.47
CA ARG A 76 14.63 6.93 2.47
C ARG A 76 15.57 7.75 1.57
N VAL A 77 15.12 8.08 0.35
CA VAL A 77 15.88 8.92 -0.57
C VAL A 77 16.13 10.30 0.03
N ALA A 78 15.09 10.95 0.53
CA ALA A 78 15.19 12.27 1.18
C ALA A 78 16.19 12.23 2.34
N GLN A 79 16.10 11.24 3.24
CA GLN A 79 17.01 11.08 4.37
C GLN A 79 18.47 10.88 3.94
N SER A 80 18.72 10.11 2.89
CA SER A 80 20.07 9.88 2.36
C SER A 80 20.66 11.06 1.57
N ARG A 81 19.84 12.08 1.26
CA ARG A 81 20.18 13.22 0.40
C ARG A 81 19.94 14.56 1.11
N ASP A 82 19.96 14.56 2.43
CA ASP A 82 19.78 15.75 3.27
C ASP A 82 18.50 16.56 2.92
N GLY A 83 17.42 15.84 2.62
CA GLY A 83 16.12 16.42 2.28
C GLY A 83 15.99 16.97 0.85
N ASP A 84 16.94 16.70 -0.06
CA ASP A 84 16.85 17.19 -1.44
C ASP A 84 15.65 16.61 -2.21
N ALA A 85 14.64 17.44 -2.43
CA ALA A 85 13.45 17.09 -3.19
C ALA A 85 13.76 16.74 -4.66
N ARG A 86 14.83 17.28 -5.26
CA ARG A 86 15.21 16.93 -6.64
C ARG A 86 15.68 15.49 -6.72
N ALA A 87 16.40 15.01 -5.71
CA ALA A 87 16.81 13.61 -5.64
C ALA A 87 15.60 12.67 -5.53
N VAL A 88 14.58 13.05 -4.76
CA VAL A 88 13.31 12.29 -4.65
C VAL A 88 12.59 12.23 -5.99
N VAL A 89 12.43 13.37 -6.68
CA VAL A 89 11.81 13.43 -8.01
C VAL A 89 12.61 12.60 -9.03
N GLY A 90 13.94 12.67 -8.98
CA GLY A 90 14.82 11.86 -9.82
C GLY A 90 14.63 10.36 -9.62
N ALA A 91 14.52 9.92 -8.36
CA ALA A 91 14.22 8.52 -8.03
C ALA A 91 12.85 8.08 -8.54
N LEU A 92 11.81 8.88 -8.35
CA LEU A 92 10.46 8.60 -8.86
C LEU A 92 10.42 8.51 -10.40
N ALA A 93 11.13 9.41 -11.09
CA ALA A 93 11.23 9.37 -12.54
C ALA A 93 11.99 8.11 -13.03
N ALA A 94 12.96 7.61 -12.27
CA ALA A 94 13.67 6.38 -12.58
C ALA A 94 12.75 5.15 -12.41
N GLU A 95 12.03 5.03 -11.28
CA GLU A 95 11.06 3.95 -11.05
C GLU A 95 9.98 3.91 -12.13
N LEU A 96 9.42 5.08 -12.49
CA LEU A 96 8.40 5.18 -13.53
C LEU A 96 8.90 4.67 -14.89
N ARG A 97 10.13 5.01 -15.29
CA ARG A 97 10.72 4.52 -16.55
C ARG A 97 11.03 3.02 -16.50
N ALA A 98 11.39 2.49 -15.35
CA ALA A 98 11.66 1.07 -15.15
C ALA A 98 10.37 0.22 -15.06
N GLY A 99 9.22 0.85 -14.83
CA GLY A 99 7.94 0.17 -14.65
C GLY A 99 7.82 -0.62 -13.35
N THR A 100 8.81 -0.53 -12.45
CA THR A 100 8.85 -1.29 -11.20
C THR A 100 9.52 -0.47 -10.08
N PRO A 101 9.12 -0.69 -8.80
CA PRO A 101 9.81 -0.14 -7.64
C PRO A 101 11.28 -0.55 -7.57
N ALA A 102 12.15 0.40 -7.19
CA ALA A 102 13.58 0.15 -6.94
C ALA A 102 13.83 -0.76 -5.72
#